data_AF-A0A239GLE5-F1
#
_entry.id   AF-A0A239GLE5-F1
#
_cell.length_a   1.000
_cell.length_b   1.000
_cell.length_c   1.000
_cell.angle_alpha   90.00
_cell.angle_beta   90.00
_cell.angle_gamma   90.00
#
_symmetry.space_group_name_H-M   'P 1'
#
loop_
_entity.id
_entity.type
_entity.pdbx_description
1 polymer ?
#
loop_
_entity_poly.entity_id
_entity_poly.type
_entity_poly.pdbx_seq_one_letter_code
_entity_poly.pdbx_strand_id
1 'polypeptide(L)' 'MSKRIEKMPDRIMGRSLNYKVIPTVCNLKNMLSKLMDVNGDFRQLKQWEKRSYKAYNIDDIKLNILNSNQSKAIGRL' A
#
# COMPACT_ATOMS: atom_id res chain seq x y z
N MET A 1 35.49 -9.05 29.18
CA MET A 1 34.66 -9.87 28.27
C MET A 1 34.05 -8.96 27.21
N SER A 2 34.56 -8.95 25.98
CA SER A 2 33.96 -8.16 24.89
C SER A 2 32.73 -8.88 24.34
N LYS A 3 31.56 -8.24 24.43
CA LYS A 3 30.36 -8.69 23.70
C LYS A 3 30.66 -8.60 22.20
N ARG A 4 30.61 -9.73 21.49
CA ARG A 4 30.59 -9.74 20.03
C ARG A 4 29.31 -9.04 19.59
N ILE A 5 29.44 -7.89 18.93
CA ILE A 5 28.34 -7.31 18.18
C ILE A 5 28.20 -8.18 16.93
N GLU A 6 27.29 -9.15 16.96
CA GLU A 6 26.95 -9.89 15.76
C GLU A 6 26.35 -8.91 14.76
N LYS A 7 27.06 -8.70 13.64
CA LYS A 7 26.53 -7.93 12.52
C LYS A 7 25.27 -8.64 12.05
N MET A 8 24.14 -7.94 12.15
CA MET A 8 22.87 -8.41 11.61
C MET A 8 23.08 -8.75 10.13
N PRO A 9 22.70 -9.95 9.67
CA PRO A 9 22.87 -10.33 8.28
C PRO A 9 22.11 -9.35 7.39
N ASP A 10 22.62 -9.06 6.20
CA ASP A 10 22.03 -8.13 5.22
C ASP A 10 21.18 -8.86 4.17
N ARG A 11 21.21 -10.21 4.18
CA ARG A 11 20.52 -11.10 3.24
C ARG A 11 19.97 -12.34 3.95
N ILE A 12 18.74 -12.74 3.61
CA ILE A 12 18.09 -13.99 4.05
C ILE A 12 17.68 -14.78 2.79
N MET A 13 18.10 -16.04 2.68
CA MET A 13 17.81 -16.93 1.54
C MET A 13 18.11 -16.27 0.17
N GLY A 14 19.23 -15.55 0.06
CA GLY A 14 19.66 -14.85 -1.15
C GLY A 14 18.97 -13.51 -1.44
N ARG A 15 17.95 -13.11 -0.64
CA ARG A 15 17.26 -11.81 -0.78
C ARG A 15 17.81 -10.83 0.24
N SER A 16 18.10 -9.60 -0.18
CA SER A 16 18.53 -8.57 0.79
C SER A 16 17.38 -8.19 1.72
N LEU A 17 17.69 -8.03 3.01
CA LEU A 17 16.75 -7.56 4.03
C LEU A 17 16.32 -6.10 3.78
N ASN A 18 17.15 -5.32 3.09
CA ASN A 18 16.80 -3.99 2.58
C ASN A 18 15.89 -4.06 1.34
N TYR A 19 15.68 -5.25 0.76
CA TYR A 19 15.00 -5.45 -0.53
C TYR A 19 13.55 -5.94 -0.38
N LYS A 20 12.98 -5.92 0.82
CA LYS A 20 11.51 -5.97 1.01
C LYS A 20 10.89 -4.58 1.11
N VAL A 21 11.45 -3.61 0.38
CA VAL A 21 10.66 -2.49 -0.11
C VAL A 21 9.71 -3.10 -1.15
N ILE A 22 8.49 -3.49 -0.75
CA ILE A 22 7.38 -3.36 -1.70
C ILE A 22 7.51 -1.91 -2.20
N PRO A 23 7.49 -1.59 -3.50
CA PRO A 23 7.44 -0.21 -3.97
C PRO A 23 6.10 0.39 -3.48
N THR A 24 6.02 0.70 -2.19
CA THR A 24 4.80 0.74 -1.40
C THR A 24 4.02 1.99 -1.71
N VAL A 25 4.73 3.07 -2.07
CA VAL A 25 4.11 4.38 -2.29
C VAL A 25 3.43 4.42 -3.67
N CYS A 26 4.10 3.98 -4.73
CA CYS A 26 3.51 3.99 -6.08
C CYS A 26 2.43 2.91 -6.24
N ASN A 27 2.63 1.72 -5.68
CA ASN A 27 1.65 0.64 -5.80
C ASN A 27 0.38 0.90 -4.98
N LEU A 28 0.50 1.55 -3.81
CA LEU A 28 -0.66 1.97 -3.04
C LEU A 28 -1.43 3.07 -3.78
N LYS A 29 -0.74 4.11 -4.28
CA LYS A 29 -1.37 5.17 -5.07
C LYS A 29 -2.12 4.61 -6.27
N ASN A 30 -1.48 3.74 -7.06
CA ASN A 30 -2.11 3.15 -8.25
C ASN A 30 -3.33 2.31 -7.88
N MET A 31 -3.25 1.51 -6.80
CA MET A 31 -4.38 0.72 -6.32
C MET A 31 -5.52 1.62 -5.84
N LEU A 32 -5.25 2.69 -5.09
CA LEU A 32 -6.26 3.63 -4.61
C LEU A 32 -6.92 4.40 -5.77
N SER A 33 -6.13 4.87 -6.74
CA SER A 33 -6.65 5.49 -7.97
C SER A 33 -7.55 4.52 -8.72
N LYS A 34 -7.09 3.28 -8.92
CA LYS A 34 -7.91 2.27 -9.61
C LYS A 34 -9.19 1.93 -8.84
N LEU A 35 -9.11 1.87 -7.51
CA LEU A 35 -10.26 1.63 -6.63
C LEU A 35 -11.30 2.73 -6.76
N MET A 36 -10.89 4.00 -6.90
CA MET A 36 -11.78 5.11 -7.20
C MET A 36 -12.40 5.00 -8.61
N ASP A 37 -11.61 4.68 -9.62
CA ASP A 37 -12.08 4.56 -11.02
C ASP A 37 -13.16 3.49 -11.18
N VAL A 38 -13.09 2.42 -10.40
CA VAL A 38 -14.05 1.30 -10.43
C VAL A 38 -15.12 1.41 -9.33
N ASN A 39 -15.30 2.62 -8.75
CA ASN A 39 -16.28 2.91 -7.71
C ASN A 39 -16.26 1.93 -6.53
N GLY A 40 -15.06 1.51 -6.10
CA GLY A 40 -14.88 0.59 -4.99
C GLY A 40 -15.01 -0.90 -5.32
N ASP A 41 -15.22 -1.28 -6.58
CA ASP A 41 -15.31 -2.69 -6.98
C ASP A 41 -13.95 -3.40 -6.94
N PHE A 42 -13.67 -4.03 -5.81
CA PHE A 42 -12.48 -4.86 -5.58
C PHE A 42 -12.26 -5.95 -6.64
N ARG A 43 -13.31 -6.48 -7.27
CA ARG A 43 -13.18 -7.58 -8.24
C ARG A 43 -12.40 -7.14 -9.47
N GLN A 44 -12.54 -5.86 -9.85
CA GLN A 44 -11.88 -5.24 -10.99
C GLN A 44 -10.41 -4.86 -10.73
N LEU A 45 -9.91 -5.04 -9.50
CA LEU A 45 -8.50 -4.86 -9.20
C LEU A 45 -7.64 -6.01 -9.75
N LYS A 46 -6.46 -5.67 -10.24
CA LYS A 46 -5.39 -6.60 -10.65
C LYS A 46 -4.87 -7.36 -9.43
N GLN A 47 -4.26 -8.52 -9.65
CA GLN A 47 -3.76 -9.35 -8.53
C GLN A 47 -2.77 -8.61 -7.61
N TRP A 48 -1.91 -7.75 -8.17
CA TRP A 48 -0.96 -6.97 -7.37
C TRP A 48 -1.63 -5.85 -6.58
N GLU A 49 -2.67 -5.21 -7.13
CA GLU A 49 -3.50 -4.21 -6.44
C GLU A 49 -4.24 -4.88 -5.27
N LYS A 50 -4.80 -6.08 -5.50
CA LYS A 50 -5.44 -6.89 -4.47
C LYS A 50 -4.51 -7.24 -3.31
N ARG A 51 -3.21 -7.43 -3.57
CA ARG A 51 -2.22 -7.66 -2.50
C ARG A 51 -2.06 -6.41 -1.64
N SER A 52 -1.92 -5.22 -2.24
CA SER A 52 -1.87 -3.95 -1.49
C SER A 52 -3.16 -3.70 -0.72
N TYR A 53 -4.32 -3.90 -1.37
CA TYR A 53 -5.63 -3.73 -0.76
C TYR A 53 -5.78 -4.54 0.54
N LYS A 54 -5.35 -5.80 0.52
CA LYS A 54 -5.37 -6.68 1.69
C LYS A 54 -4.30 -6.31 2.73
N ALA A 55 -3.09 -5.98 2.30
CA ALA A 55 -1.99 -5.67 3.22
C ALA A 55 -2.25 -4.44 4.09
N TYR A 56 -3.02 -3.47 3.56
CA TYR A 56 -3.37 -2.23 4.25
C TYR A 56 -4.81 -2.21 4.79
N ASN A 57 -5.51 -3.35 4.81
CA ASN A 57 -6.91 -3.45 5.27
C ASN A 57 -7.82 -2.37 4.67
N ILE A 58 -7.70 -2.13 3.37
CA ILE A 58 -8.43 -1.05 2.69
C ILE A 58 -9.94 -1.25 2.75
N ASP A 59 -10.40 -2.49 2.92
CA ASP A 59 -11.84 -2.79 3.02
C ASP A 59 -12.51 -2.05 4.18
N ASP A 60 -11.85 -1.99 5.35
CA ASP A 60 -12.36 -1.35 6.56
C ASP A 60 -12.55 0.17 6.38
N ILE A 61 -11.73 0.77 5.52
CA ILE A 61 -11.71 2.21 5.27
C ILE A 61 -12.23 2.58 3.87
N LYS A 62 -12.70 1.61 3.08
CA LYS A 62 -13.09 1.80 1.67
C LYS A 62 -14.15 2.88 1.52
N LEU A 63 -15.20 2.82 2.35
CA LEU A 63 -16.28 3.80 2.31
C LEU A 63 -15.77 5.21 2.62
N ASN A 64 -14.88 5.36 3.60
CA ASN A 64 -14.28 6.63 3.94
C ASN A 64 -13.43 7.19 2.80
N ILE A 65 -12.66 6.32 2.12
CA ILE A 65 -11.87 6.70 0.95
C ILE A 65 -12.78 7.20 -0.18
N LEU A 66 -13.84 6.46 -0.52
CA LEU A 66 -14.77 6.85 -1.59
C LEU A 66 -15.50 8.17 -1.28
N ASN A 67 -15.89 8.38 -0.02
CA ASN A 67 -16.59 9.58 0.42
C ASN A 67 -15.68 10.80 0.59
N SER A 68 -14.38 10.60 0.82
CA SER A 68 -13.42 11.69 1.05
C SER A 68 -13.27 12.67 -0.15
N ASN A 69 -13.62 12.24 -1.37
CA ASN A 69 -13.58 13.11 -2.54
C ASN A 69 -14.73 14.12 -2.65
N GLN A 70 -15.78 14.01 -1.84
CA GLN A 70 -16.88 14.98 -1.87
C GLN A 70 -16.49 16.34 -1.28
N SER A 71 -15.37 16.43 -0.54
CA SER A 71 -14.94 17.67 0.13
C SER A 71 -13.99 18.56 -0.69
N LYS A 72 -13.63 18.22 -1.94
CA LYS A 72 -12.80 19.08 -2.81
C LYS A 72 -13.57 19.91 -3.84
N ALA A 73 -14.91 19.85 -3.83
CA ALA A 73 -15.74 20.67 -4.71
C ALA A 73 -16.18 22.02 -4.09
N ILE A 74 -15.78 22.34 -2.86
CA ILE A 74 -16.12 23.62 -2.21
C ILE A 74 -14.83 24.29 -1.76
N GLY A 75 -14.28 25.15 -2.62
CA GLY A 75 -13.13 25.98 -2.24
C GLY A 75 -12.27 26.45 -3.39
N ARG A 76 -12.82 27.33 -4.24
CA ARG A 76 -12.14 28.46 -4.90
C ARG A 76 -13.20 29.28 -5.63
N LEU A 77 -13.79 30.21 -4.87
CA LEU A 77 -14.24 31.50 -5.40
C LEU A 77 -13.01 32.41 -5.50
#